data_AF-A0A6J6DMF7-F1
#
_entry.id   AF-A0A6J6DMF7-F1
#
_cell.length_a   1.000
_cell.length_b   1.000
_cell.length_c   1.000
_cell.angle_alpha   90.00
_cell.angle_beta   90.00
_cell.angle_gamma   90.00
#
_symmetry.space_group_name_H-M   'P 1'
#
loop_
_entity.id
_entity.type
_entity.pdbx_description
1 polymer ?
#
loop_
_entity_poly.entity_id
_entity_poly.type
_entity_poly.pdbx_seq_one_letter_code
_entity_poly.pdbx_strand_id
1 'polypeptide(L)'
;MDLRQLAALLSAGVDLKTALAELQATQLPEELVLGIRLGAPLKTLLISLAQQQESLARAMAELSQALAMPKATRRLLLWLPVVTLALTIFTGISSFSSLVNPLVLVSLLVGSLLLLLGNRISNKMLSGINCEFSISELQKFSIAIAAGMNVGQIANYFPQLLSAEPVARLISLTRRTGAGLVALVESEIENTLHRQLAEKITALRALSVRLLIPLGTTTLPAFMLFTIPPTMVGLTK
;
A
#
# COMPACT_ATOMS: atom_id res chain seq x y z
N MET A 1 -12.38 -4.46 -14.39
CA MET A 1 -13.78 -4.09 -14.62
C MET A 1 -14.07 -2.83 -13.82
N ASP A 2 -14.61 -1.79 -14.46
CA ASP A 2 -14.95 -0.53 -13.78
C ASP A 2 -16.37 -0.64 -13.19
N LEU A 3 -16.46 -0.84 -11.86
CA LEU A 3 -17.74 -0.97 -11.15
C LEU A 3 -18.60 0.28 -11.29
N ARG A 4 -17.98 1.45 -11.44
CA ARG A 4 -18.70 2.71 -11.59
C ARG A 4 -19.40 2.78 -12.94
N GLN A 5 -18.74 2.35 -14.02
CA GLN A 5 -19.38 2.28 -15.34
C GLN A 5 -20.51 1.27 -15.36
N LEU A 6 -20.33 0.10 -14.73
CA LEU A 6 -21.38 -0.90 -14.59
C LEU A 6 -22.60 -0.34 -13.82
N ALA A 7 -22.36 0.33 -12.68
CA ALA A 7 -23.40 0.98 -11.89
C ALA A 7 -24.13 2.09 -12.67
N ALA A 8 -23.41 2.86 -13.49
CA ALA A 8 -23.97 3.92 -14.33
C ALA A 8 -24.88 3.35 -15.44
N LEU A 9 -24.44 2.29 -16.13
CA LEU A 9 -25.24 1.61 -17.16
C LEU A 9 -26.54 1.03 -16.59
N LEU A 10 -26.46 0.33 -15.46
CA LEU A 10 -27.65 -0.20 -14.79
C LEU A 10 -28.58 0.91 -14.26
N SER A 11 -28.01 2.03 -13.79
CA SER A 11 -28.79 3.19 -13.39
C SER A 11 -29.49 3.88 -14.56
N ALA A 12 -28.92 3.80 -15.76
CA ALA A 12 -29.50 4.25 -17.01
C ALA A 12 -30.53 3.27 -17.60
N GLY A 13 -30.79 2.13 -16.94
CA GLY A 13 -31.78 1.14 -17.36
C GLY A 13 -31.23 0.06 -18.31
N VAL A 14 -29.92 -0.01 -18.51
CA VAL A 14 -29.29 -1.08 -19.29
C VAL A 14 -29.32 -2.38 -18.50
N ASP A 15 -29.72 -3.47 -19.13
CA ASP A 15 -29.69 -4.81 -18.54
C ASP A 15 -28.25 -5.24 -18.18
N LEU A 16 -28.10 -6.05 -17.14
CA LEU A 16 -26.80 -6.50 -16.63
C LEU A 16 -26.01 -7.26 -17.70
N LYS A 17 -26.64 -8.15 -18.47
CA LYS A 17 -25.96 -8.96 -19.48
C LYS A 17 -25.38 -8.08 -20.59
N THR A 18 -26.15 -7.08 -21.01
CA THR A 18 -25.78 -6.10 -22.04
C THR A 18 -24.66 -5.20 -21.54
N ALA A 19 -24.75 -4.71 -20.30
CA ALA A 19 -23.72 -3.89 -19.69
C ALA A 19 -22.39 -4.65 -19.54
N LEU A 20 -22.43 -5.93 -19.15
CA LEU A 20 -21.24 -6.78 -19.04
C LEU A 20 -20.61 -7.09 -20.41
N ALA A 21 -21.42 -7.27 -21.44
CA ALA A 21 -20.95 -7.47 -22.81
C ALA A 21 -20.23 -6.24 -23.34
N GLU A 22 -20.80 -5.04 -23.16
CA GLU A 22 -20.20 -3.76 -23.53
C GLU A 22 -18.87 -3.50 -22.78
N LEU A 23 -18.84 -3.80 -21.48
CA LEU A 23 -17.64 -3.64 -20.66
C LEU A 23 -16.60 -4.76 -20.84
N GLN A 24 -16.87 -5.73 -21.73
CA GLN A 24 -16.03 -6.91 -21.97
C GLN A 24 -15.62 -7.61 -20.67
N ALA A 25 -16.54 -7.65 -19.69
CA ALA A 25 -16.24 -8.12 -18.35
C ALA A 25 -16.21 -9.66 -18.32
N THR A 26 -15.02 -10.24 -18.23
CA THR A 26 -14.84 -11.70 -18.16
C THR A 26 -15.06 -12.26 -16.75
N GLN A 27 -14.97 -11.42 -15.71
CA GLN A 27 -15.08 -11.84 -14.31
C GLN A 27 -15.90 -10.84 -13.49
N LEU A 28 -16.83 -11.36 -12.70
CA LEU A 28 -17.62 -10.61 -11.74
C LEU A 28 -16.90 -10.57 -10.39
N PRO A 29 -16.87 -9.42 -9.69
CA PRO A 29 -16.34 -9.33 -8.34
C PRO A 29 -17.12 -10.25 -7.40
N GLU A 30 -16.42 -10.86 -6.44
CA GLU A 30 -17.00 -11.83 -5.50
C GLU A 30 -18.17 -11.24 -4.71
N GLU A 31 -18.09 -9.95 -4.38
CA GLU A 31 -19.11 -9.20 -3.65
C GLU A 31 -20.39 -9.04 -4.46
N LEU A 32 -20.26 -8.84 -5.77
CA LEU A 32 -21.40 -8.73 -6.67
C LEU A 32 -22.08 -10.08 -6.86
N VAL A 33 -21.29 -11.15 -7.02
CA VAL A 33 -21.80 -12.53 -7.07
C VAL A 33 -22.52 -12.88 -5.78
N LEU A 34 -21.97 -12.48 -4.62
CA LEU A 34 -22.61 -12.67 -3.33
C LEU A 34 -23.95 -11.94 -3.24
N GLY A 35 -23.99 -10.66 -3.65
CA GLY A 35 -25.21 -9.87 -3.68
C GLY A 35 -26.30 -10.48 -4.55
N ILE A 36 -25.94 -10.99 -5.73
CA ILE A 36 -26.87 -11.69 -6.63
C ILE A 36 -27.40 -12.97 -5.98
N ARG A 37 -26.52 -13.77 -5.34
CA ARG A 37 -26.92 -15.02 -4.64
C ARG A 37 -27.87 -14.75 -3.48
N LEU A 38 -27.69 -13.64 -2.77
CA LEU A 38 -28.53 -13.25 -1.64
C LEU A 38 -29.81 -12.53 -2.07
N GLY A 39 -29.96 -12.19 -3.36
CA GLY A 39 -31.15 -11.52 -3.89
C GLY A 39 -31.20 -10.01 -3.59
N ALA A 40 -30.05 -9.38 -3.36
CA ALA A 40 -29.99 -7.97 -3.03
C ALA A 40 -30.28 -7.05 -4.25
N PRO A 41 -30.82 -5.85 -4.02
CA PRO A 41 -31.19 -4.92 -5.08
C PRO A 41 -29.94 -4.44 -5.82
N LEU A 42 -29.72 -5.01 -7.01
CA LEU A 42 -28.49 -4.90 -7.78
C LEU A 42 -28.03 -3.45 -8.01
N LYS A 43 -28.96 -2.55 -8.32
CA LYS A 43 -28.66 -1.13 -8.55
C LYS A 43 -28.05 -0.49 -7.29
N THR A 44 -28.71 -0.64 -6.14
CA THR A 44 -28.26 -0.06 -4.86
C THR A 44 -26.94 -0.68 -4.43
N LEU A 45 -26.79 -2.01 -4.58
CA LEU A 45 -25.53 -2.69 -4.29
C LEU A 45 -24.37 -2.17 -5.13
N LEU A 46 -24.56 -2.02 -6.44
CA LEU A 46 -23.49 -1.57 -7.32
C LEU A 46 -23.05 -0.14 -7.02
N ILE A 47 -24.00 0.74 -6.67
CA ILE A 47 -23.67 2.10 -6.24
C ILE A 47 -22.83 2.05 -4.95
N SER A 48 -23.25 1.27 -3.96
CA SER A 48 -22.52 1.11 -2.69
C SER A 48 -21.12 0.50 -2.91
N LEU A 49 -21.02 -0.57 -3.70
CA LEU A 49 -19.74 -1.20 -4.03
C LEU A 49 -18.81 -0.29 -4.85
N ALA A 50 -19.35 0.50 -5.78
CA ALA A 50 -18.57 1.48 -6.53
C ALA A 50 -18.02 2.58 -5.61
N GLN A 51 -18.83 3.09 -4.67
CA GLN A 51 -18.38 4.07 -3.68
C GLN A 51 -17.32 3.48 -2.74
N GLN A 52 -17.50 2.25 -2.27
CA GLN A 52 -16.49 1.56 -1.45
C GLN A 52 -15.18 1.33 -2.21
N GLN A 53 -15.26 0.92 -3.48
CA GLN A 53 -14.08 0.75 -4.34
C GLN A 53 -13.36 2.08 -4.56
N GLU A 54 -14.10 3.17 -4.76
CA GLU A 54 -13.51 4.51 -4.91
C GLU A 54 -12.81 4.96 -3.62
N SER A 55 -13.45 4.78 -2.45
CA SER A 55 -12.83 5.08 -1.16
C SER A 55 -11.57 4.26 -0.92
N LEU A 56 -11.59 2.97 -1.26
CA LEU A 56 -10.40 2.10 -1.23
C LEU A 56 -9.30 2.61 -2.18
N ALA A 57 -9.65 2.94 -3.43
CA ALA A 57 -8.70 3.41 -4.42
C ALA A 57 -8.05 4.74 -3.99
N ARG A 58 -8.83 5.66 -3.41
CA ARG A 58 -8.33 6.91 -2.82
C ARG A 58 -7.37 6.64 -1.67
N ALA A 59 -7.73 5.75 -0.75
CA ALA A 59 -6.88 5.37 0.38
C ALA A 59 -5.57 4.71 -0.07
N MET A 60 -5.62 3.83 -1.07
CA MET A 60 -4.44 3.21 -1.68
C MET A 60 -3.56 4.23 -2.39
N ALA A 61 -4.15 5.18 -3.12
CA ALA A 61 -3.41 6.25 -3.78
C ALA A 61 -2.68 7.13 -2.76
N GLU A 62 -3.35 7.56 -1.69
CA GLU A 62 -2.75 8.35 -0.61
C GLU A 62 -1.62 7.59 0.09
N LEU A 63 -1.82 6.30 0.39
CA LEU A 63 -0.78 5.43 0.94
C LEU A 63 0.42 5.30 -0.02
N SER A 64 0.17 5.16 -1.32
CA SER A 64 1.23 5.08 -2.33
C SER A 64 2.06 6.36 -2.42
N GLN A 65 1.42 7.52 -2.27
CA GLN A 65 2.08 8.82 -2.21
C GLN A 65 2.93 8.93 -0.93
N ALA A 66 2.40 8.51 0.21
CA ALA A 66 3.15 8.49 1.47
C ALA A 66 4.39 7.55 1.39
N LEU A 67 4.30 6.43 0.67
CA LEU A 67 5.42 5.52 0.41
C LEU A 67 6.51 6.11 -0.49
N ALA A 68 6.18 7.10 -1.32
CA ALA A 68 7.14 7.71 -2.24
C ALA A 68 8.25 8.44 -1.48
N MET A 69 7.94 9.04 -0.32
CA MET A 69 8.91 9.78 0.48
C MET A 69 10.03 8.86 1.05
N PRO A 70 9.74 7.78 1.79
CA PRO A 70 10.76 6.83 2.24
C PRO A 70 11.59 6.22 1.09
N LYS A 71 10.97 5.94 -0.06
CA LYS A 71 11.65 5.41 -1.24
C LYS A 71 12.61 6.44 -1.86
N ALA A 72 12.19 7.71 -1.96
CA ALA A 72 13.00 8.79 -2.49
C ALA A 72 14.24 9.05 -1.63
N THR A 73 14.10 9.17 -0.31
CA THR A 73 15.22 9.39 0.62
C THR A 73 16.26 8.29 0.51
N ARG A 74 15.82 7.03 0.46
CA ARG A 74 16.73 5.90 0.23
C ARG A 74 17.46 6.01 -1.10
N ARG A 75 16.76 6.33 -2.19
CA ARG A 75 17.36 6.44 -3.52
C ARG A 75 18.43 7.54 -3.56
N LEU A 76 18.17 8.68 -2.93
CA LEU A 76 19.12 9.78 -2.80
C LEU A 76 20.38 9.36 -2.03
N LEU A 77 20.22 8.75 -0.86
CA LEU A 77 21.36 8.30 -0.04
C LEU A 77 22.21 7.25 -0.75
N LEU A 78 21.59 6.30 -1.46
CA LEU A 78 22.32 5.27 -2.20
C LEU A 78 23.07 5.82 -3.42
N TRP A 79 22.57 6.89 -4.04
CA TRP A 79 23.24 7.54 -5.17
C TRP A 79 24.40 8.43 -4.73
N LEU A 80 24.38 8.93 -3.50
CA LEU A 80 25.35 9.92 -3.02
C LEU A 80 26.82 9.46 -3.17
N PRO A 81 27.25 8.26 -2.72
CA PRO A 81 28.63 7.80 -2.90
C PRO A 81 29.07 7.66 -4.36
N VAL A 82 28.14 7.30 -5.25
CA VAL A 82 28.42 7.13 -6.67
C VAL A 82 28.61 8.49 -7.34
N VAL A 83 27.72 9.45 -7.04
CA VAL A 83 27.82 10.82 -7.54
C VAL A 83 29.09 11.49 -7.05
N THR A 84 29.47 11.27 -5.78
CA THR A 84 30.67 11.88 -5.22
C THR A 84 31.94 11.33 -5.84
N LEU A 85 32.02 10.02 -6.07
CA LEU A 85 33.13 9.41 -6.79
C LEU A 85 33.22 9.91 -8.24
N ALA A 86 32.08 10.09 -8.91
CA ALA A 86 32.06 10.68 -10.25
C ALA A 86 32.60 12.12 -10.25
N LEU A 87 32.20 12.94 -9.26
CA LEU A 87 32.69 14.31 -9.10
C LEU A 87 34.21 14.36 -8.82
N THR A 88 34.76 13.48 -7.99
CA THR A 88 36.21 13.48 -7.70
C THR A 88 37.07 13.11 -8.91
N ILE A 89 36.54 12.25 -9.80
CA ILE A 89 37.17 11.95 -11.09
C ILE A 89 37.06 13.16 -12.02
N PHE A 90 35.88 13.77 -12.13
CA PHE A 90 35.64 14.89 -13.06
C PHE A 90 36.43 16.15 -12.70
N THR A 91 36.62 16.39 -11.40
CA THR A 91 37.46 17.47 -10.88
C THR A 91 38.97 17.22 -11.05
N GLY A 92 39.38 16.01 -11.46
CA GLY A 92 40.79 15.65 -11.64
C GLY A 92 41.55 15.34 -10.35
N ILE A 93 40.88 15.35 -9.18
CA ILE A 93 41.47 14.98 -7.89
C ILE A 93 41.83 13.48 -7.89
N SER A 94 41.06 12.67 -8.62
CA SER A 94 41.31 11.24 -8.81
C SER A 94 41.60 10.95 -10.29
N SER A 95 42.74 10.35 -10.60
CA SER A 95 43.04 9.88 -11.97
C SER A 95 42.34 8.56 -12.25
N PHE A 96 41.88 8.35 -13.49
CA PHE A 96 41.29 7.07 -13.92
C PHE A 96 42.27 5.90 -13.75
N SER A 97 43.59 6.17 -13.86
CA SER A 97 44.66 5.21 -13.57
C SER A 97 44.75 4.78 -12.09
N SER A 98 44.29 5.61 -11.16
CA SER A 98 44.32 5.31 -9.72
C SER A 98 43.27 4.28 -9.31
N LEU A 99 42.21 4.09 -10.10
CA LEU A 99 41.18 3.06 -9.88
C LEU A 99 41.72 1.62 -10.02
N VAL A 100 42.82 1.45 -10.75
CA VAL A 100 43.44 0.13 -11.01
C VAL A 100 44.36 -0.30 -9.86
N ASN A 101 44.58 0.57 -8.86
CA ASN A 101 45.42 0.24 -7.70
C ASN A 101 44.69 -0.80 -6.80
N PRO A 102 45.36 -1.90 -6.38
CA PRO A 102 44.73 -2.94 -5.56
C PRO A 102 44.13 -2.39 -4.26
N LEU A 103 44.73 -1.35 -3.67
CA LEU A 103 44.22 -0.73 -2.44
C LEU A 103 42.87 -0.01 -2.67
N VAL A 104 42.73 0.66 -3.82
CA VAL A 104 41.50 1.35 -4.23
C VAL A 104 40.42 0.33 -4.56
N LEU A 105 40.76 -0.75 -5.28
CA LEU A 105 39.83 -1.82 -5.63
C LEU A 105 39.23 -2.51 -4.39
N VAL A 106 40.06 -2.84 -3.39
CA VAL A 106 39.58 -3.44 -2.14
C VAL A 106 38.62 -2.49 -1.41
N SER A 107 38.97 -1.20 -1.32
CA SER A 107 38.11 -0.20 -0.69
C SER A 107 36.76 -0.05 -1.40
N LEU A 108 36.75 0.03 -2.74
CA LEU A 108 35.53 0.07 -3.54
C LEU A 108 34.68 -1.18 -3.33
N LEU A 109 35.29 -2.37 -3.31
CA LEU A 109 34.59 -3.63 -3.10
C LEU A 109 33.91 -3.65 -1.73
N VAL A 110 34.61 -3.26 -0.67
CA VAL A 110 34.06 -3.19 0.70
C VAL A 110 32.94 -2.16 0.78
N GLY A 111 33.13 -0.97 0.21
CA GLY A 111 32.10 0.07 0.17
C GLY A 111 30.85 -0.36 -0.62
N SER A 112 31.03 -1.03 -1.76
CA SER A 112 29.92 -1.61 -2.53
C SER A 112 29.17 -2.68 -1.74
N LEU A 113 29.89 -3.54 -1.00
CA LEU A 113 29.26 -4.56 -0.17
C LEU A 113 28.43 -3.93 0.96
N LEU A 114 28.95 -2.89 1.63
CA LEU A 114 28.21 -2.11 2.63
C LEU A 114 26.93 -1.51 2.05
N LEU A 115 27.00 -0.90 0.86
CA LEU A 115 25.83 -0.35 0.18
C LEU A 115 24.81 -1.43 -0.17
N LEU A 116 25.25 -2.61 -0.64
CA LEU A 116 24.36 -3.72 -0.93
C LEU A 116 23.66 -4.24 0.33
N LEU A 117 24.35 -4.32 1.47
CA LEU A 117 23.75 -4.69 2.75
C LEU A 117 22.70 -3.66 3.18
N GLY A 118 23.04 -2.37 3.17
CA GLY A 118 22.12 -1.29 3.51
C GLY A 118 20.88 -1.32 2.60
N ASN A 119 21.09 -1.48 1.31
CA ASN A 119 20.04 -1.58 0.30
C ASN A 119 19.09 -2.78 0.55
N ARG A 120 19.64 -3.95 0.92
CA ARG A 120 18.86 -5.15 1.22
C ARG A 120 18.03 -5.00 2.50
N ILE A 121 18.64 -4.51 3.58
CA ILE A 121 17.95 -4.32 4.87
C ILE A 121 16.80 -3.31 4.68
N SER A 122 17.07 -2.17 4.06
CA SER A 122 16.05 -1.16 3.79
C SER A 122 14.95 -1.65 2.84
N ASN A 123 15.26 -2.54 1.88
CA ASN A 123 14.24 -3.17 1.04
C ASN A 123 13.31 -4.06 1.86
N LYS A 124 13.88 -4.89 2.74
CA LYS A 124 13.10 -5.80 3.59
C LYS A 124 12.15 -5.03 4.52
N MET A 125 12.59 -3.89 5.04
CA MET A 125 11.78 -3.01 5.88
C MET A 125 10.59 -2.39 5.11
N LEU A 126 10.77 -2.08 3.82
CA LEU A 126 9.71 -1.51 2.97
C LEU A 126 8.76 -2.59 2.42
N SER A 127 9.25 -3.79 2.10
CA SER A 127 8.41 -4.88 1.59
C SER A 127 7.49 -5.48 2.64
N GLY A 128 7.79 -5.29 3.93
CA GLY A 128 6.95 -5.75 5.04
C GLY A 128 5.70 -4.90 5.29
N ILE A 129 5.48 -3.82 4.53
CA ILE A 129 4.33 -2.93 4.73
C ILE A 129 3.10 -3.56 4.08
N ASN A 130 2.13 -3.94 4.92
CA ASN A 130 0.83 -4.38 4.43
C ASN A 130 0.06 -3.19 3.84
N CYS A 131 -0.19 -3.22 2.53
CA CYS A 131 -0.96 -2.20 1.81
C CYS A 131 -2.45 -2.56 1.70
N GLU A 132 -2.86 -3.72 2.21
CA GLU A 132 -4.26 -4.16 2.18
C GLU A 132 -5.07 -3.53 3.30
N PHE A 133 -6.33 -3.25 2.99
CA PHE A 133 -7.34 -2.77 3.92
C PHE A 133 -8.30 -3.91 4.25
N SER A 134 -8.51 -4.16 5.54
CA SER A 134 -9.39 -5.23 6.01
C SER A 134 -10.78 -4.67 6.27
N ILE A 135 -11.64 -4.66 5.24
CA ILE A 135 -13.05 -4.27 5.34
C ILE A 135 -14.02 -5.36 4.86
N SER A 136 -13.50 -6.54 4.48
CA SER A 136 -14.28 -7.62 3.86
C SER A 136 -15.46 -8.08 4.72
N GLU A 137 -15.30 -8.12 6.04
CA GLU A 137 -16.36 -8.53 6.97
C GLU A 137 -17.50 -7.50 6.99
N LEU A 138 -17.19 -6.22 7.16
CA LEU A 138 -18.19 -5.15 7.12
C LEU A 138 -18.88 -5.07 5.76
N GLN A 139 -18.15 -5.30 4.67
CA GLN A 139 -18.69 -5.32 3.31
C GLN A 139 -19.64 -6.50 3.08
N LYS A 140 -19.29 -7.72 3.49
CA LYS A 140 -20.18 -8.89 3.44
C LYS A 140 -21.43 -8.66 4.28
N PHE A 141 -21.28 -8.06 5.46
CA PHE A 141 -22.40 -7.72 6.32
C PHE A 141 -23.31 -6.66 5.68
N SER A 142 -22.74 -5.62 5.06
CA SER A 142 -23.44 -4.61 4.27
C SER A 142 -24.27 -5.21 3.14
N ILE A 143 -23.69 -6.14 2.38
CA ILE A 143 -24.38 -6.84 1.28
C ILE A 143 -25.54 -7.69 1.83
N ALA A 144 -25.33 -8.40 2.93
CA ALA A 144 -26.35 -9.25 3.54
C ALA A 144 -27.54 -8.45 4.09
N ILE A 145 -27.30 -7.32 4.77
CA ILE A 145 -28.39 -6.45 5.23
C ILE A 145 -29.10 -5.74 4.06
N ALA A 146 -28.37 -5.38 3.00
CA ALA A 146 -28.96 -4.82 1.78
C ALA A 146 -29.83 -5.84 1.04
N ALA A 147 -29.54 -7.14 1.19
CA ALA A 147 -30.40 -8.24 0.74
C ALA A 147 -31.69 -8.40 1.56
N GLY A 148 -31.87 -7.62 2.64
CA GLY A 148 -33.00 -7.74 3.56
C GLY A 148 -32.87 -8.87 4.57
N MET A 149 -31.68 -9.46 4.74
CA MET A 149 -31.48 -10.53 5.72
C MET A 149 -31.52 -9.99 7.15
N ASN A 150 -32.16 -10.74 8.04
CA ASN A 150 -32.10 -10.49 9.48
C ASN A 150 -30.82 -11.09 10.11
N VAL A 151 -30.48 -10.66 11.32
CA VAL A 151 -29.27 -11.10 12.04
C VAL A 151 -29.20 -12.63 12.21
N GLY A 152 -30.34 -13.30 12.41
CA GLY A 152 -30.39 -14.76 12.52
C GLY A 152 -30.11 -15.48 11.20
N GLN A 153 -30.64 -14.97 10.09
CA GLN A 153 -30.33 -15.47 8.75
C GLN A 153 -28.85 -15.27 8.42
N ILE A 154 -28.29 -14.11 8.77
CA ILE A 154 -26.87 -13.83 8.61
C ILE A 154 -26.02 -14.81 9.43
N ALA A 155 -26.44 -15.19 10.63
CA ALA A 155 -25.76 -16.21 11.44
C ALA A 155 -25.67 -17.56 10.75
N ASN A 156 -26.75 -17.95 10.07
CA ASN A 156 -26.82 -19.25 9.39
C ASN A 156 -25.97 -19.29 8.11
N TYR A 157 -25.96 -18.20 7.34
CA TYR A 157 -25.17 -18.12 6.10
C TYR A 157 -23.69 -17.77 6.35
N PHE A 158 -23.40 -16.95 7.36
CA PHE A 158 -22.07 -16.45 7.69
C PHE A 158 -21.81 -16.52 9.21
N PRO A 159 -21.60 -17.73 9.77
CA PRO A 159 -21.48 -17.90 11.22
C PRO A 159 -20.32 -17.12 11.83
N GLN A 160 -19.21 -16.98 11.11
CA GLN A 160 -18.02 -16.26 11.58
C GLN A 160 -18.18 -14.73 11.51
N LEU A 161 -19.09 -14.22 10.67
CA LEU A 161 -19.25 -12.80 10.41
C LEU A 161 -19.81 -12.04 11.62
N LEU A 162 -20.66 -12.69 12.40
CA LEU A 162 -21.23 -12.10 13.62
C LEU A 162 -20.25 -12.06 14.79
N SER A 163 -19.21 -12.90 14.74
CA SER A 163 -18.14 -12.94 15.74
C SER A 163 -17.06 -11.90 15.46
N ALA A 164 -17.03 -11.34 14.26
CA ALA A 164 -16.15 -10.23 13.92
C ALA A 164 -16.46 -9.03 14.82
N GLU A 165 -15.45 -8.51 15.50
CA GLU A 165 -15.57 -7.41 16.47
C GLU A 165 -16.32 -6.19 15.90
N PRO A 166 -16.05 -5.72 14.65
CA PRO A 166 -16.76 -4.58 14.08
C PRO A 166 -18.26 -4.86 13.92
N VAL A 167 -18.62 -6.04 13.41
CA VAL A 167 -20.02 -6.44 13.15
C VAL A 167 -20.79 -6.63 14.46
N ALA A 168 -20.19 -7.34 15.43
CA ALA A 168 -20.77 -7.55 16.76
C ALA A 168 -21.06 -6.22 17.46
N ARG A 169 -20.13 -5.27 17.36
CA ARG A 169 -20.27 -3.93 17.92
C ARG A 169 -21.47 -3.19 17.31
N LEU A 170 -21.61 -3.20 15.98
CA LEU A 170 -22.74 -2.55 15.30
C LEU A 170 -24.10 -3.15 15.70
N ILE A 171 -24.19 -4.47 15.81
CA ILE A 171 -25.41 -5.15 16.25
C ILE A 171 -25.77 -4.74 17.69
N SER A 172 -24.77 -4.68 18.58
CA SER A 172 -24.98 -4.23 19.96
C SER A 172 -25.43 -2.77 20.03
N LEU A 173 -24.90 -1.90 19.15
CA LEU A 173 -25.29 -0.49 19.05
C LEU A 173 -26.72 -0.35 18.58
N THR A 174 -27.11 -1.00 17.48
CA THR A 174 -28.51 -1.01 17.00
C THR A 174 -29.46 -1.52 18.07
N ARG A 175 -29.12 -2.60 18.80
CA ARG A 175 -29.97 -3.13 19.88
C ARG A 175 -30.19 -2.13 21.01
N ARG A 176 -29.19 -1.30 21.32
CA ARG A 176 -29.25 -0.31 22.40
C ARG A 176 -29.92 1.00 21.99
N THR A 177 -29.79 1.41 20.73
CA THR A 177 -30.21 2.75 20.27
C THR A 177 -31.40 2.73 19.31
N GLY A 178 -31.72 1.58 18.72
CA GLY A 178 -32.70 1.46 17.63
C GLY A 178 -32.22 2.03 16.29
N ALA A 179 -30.95 2.45 16.17
CA ALA A 179 -30.41 3.01 14.94
C ALA A 179 -30.32 1.96 13.81
N GLY A 180 -30.61 2.38 12.57
CA GLY A 180 -30.62 1.49 11.41
C GLY A 180 -29.25 0.92 11.06
N LEU A 181 -29.18 -0.40 10.89
CA LEU A 181 -27.93 -1.12 10.59
C LEU A 181 -27.27 -0.67 9.28
N VAL A 182 -28.06 -0.33 8.25
CA VAL A 182 -27.52 0.06 6.94
C VAL A 182 -26.61 1.29 7.06
N ALA A 183 -27.11 2.37 7.66
CA ALA A 183 -26.35 3.61 7.85
C ALA A 183 -25.14 3.41 8.79
N LEU A 184 -25.31 2.60 9.84
CA LEU A 184 -24.22 2.30 10.77
C LEU A 184 -23.08 1.52 10.12
N VAL A 185 -23.40 0.54 9.28
CA VAL A 185 -22.39 -0.27 8.58
C VAL A 185 -21.65 0.57 7.54
N GLU A 186 -22.35 1.38 6.76
CA GLU A 186 -21.71 2.28 5.79
C GLU A 186 -20.75 3.25 6.48
N SER A 187 -21.18 3.86 7.59
CA SER A 187 -20.31 4.73 8.39
C SER A 187 -19.12 3.98 8.99
N GLU A 188 -19.30 2.76 9.48
CA GLU A 188 -18.20 1.97 10.05
C GLU A 188 -17.20 1.51 8.99
N ILE A 189 -17.64 1.22 7.75
CA ILE A 189 -16.74 0.92 6.63
C ILE A 189 -15.84 2.13 6.35
N GLU A 190 -16.43 3.32 6.21
CA GLU A 190 -15.66 4.56 5.97
C GLU A 190 -14.72 4.86 7.14
N ASN A 191 -15.20 4.77 8.39
CA ASN A 191 -14.38 4.98 9.58
C ASN A 191 -13.23 3.97 9.68
N THR A 192 -13.47 2.70 9.35
CA THR A 192 -12.46 1.65 9.38
C THR A 192 -11.37 1.91 8.34
N LEU A 193 -11.76 2.32 7.12
CA LEU A 193 -10.80 2.72 6.10
C LEU A 193 -9.97 3.92 6.53
N HIS A 194 -10.59 4.97 7.05
CA HIS A 194 -9.89 6.15 7.53
C HIS A 194 -8.93 5.83 8.68
N ARG A 195 -9.34 4.99 9.63
CA ARG A 195 -8.48 4.54 10.75
C ARG A 195 -7.28 3.75 10.25
N GLN A 196 -7.51 2.73 9.40
CA GLN A 196 -6.43 1.90 8.85
C GLN A 196 -5.45 2.73 8.00
N LEU A 197 -5.95 3.69 7.22
CA LEU A 197 -5.13 4.62 6.45
C LEU A 197 -4.23 5.44 7.39
N ALA A 198 -4.82 6.09 8.40
CA ALA A 198 -4.08 6.94 9.34
C ALA A 198 -3.00 6.16 10.11
N GLU A 199 -3.32 4.94 10.55
CA GLU A 199 -2.37 4.04 11.21
C GLU A 199 -1.21 3.68 10.28
N LYS A 200 -1.50 3.30 9.03
CA LYS A 200 -0.48 2.98 8.04
C LYS A 200 0.40 4.19 7.72
N ILE A 201 -0.15 5.39 7.49
CA ILE A 201 0.63 6.61 7.27
C ILE A 201 1.53 6.91 8.47
N THR A 202 1.03 6.76 9.68
CA THR A 202 1.82 6.97 10.90
C THR A 202 2.98 5.98 10.97
N ALA A 203 2.76 4.71 10.65
CA ALA A 203 3.80 3.70 10.56
C ALA A 203 4.84 4.04 9.47
N LEU A 204 4.42 4.56 8.31
CA LEU A 204 5.33 5.00 7.25
C LEU A 204 6.23 6.18 7.68
N ARG A 205 5.67 7.14 8.41
CA ARG A 205 6.45 8.26 8.97
C ARG A 205 7.51 7.77 9.94
N ALA A 206 7.15 6.88 10.86
CA ALA A 206 8.10 6.25 11.78
C ALA A 206 9.16 5.43 11.02
N LEU A 207 8.76 4.74 9.94
CA LEU A 207 9.68 3.97 9.11
C LEU A 207 10.70 4.87 8.41
N SER A 208 10.30 6.06 7.93
CA SER A 208 11.21 7.03 7.31
C SER A 208 12.40 7.36 8.24
N VAL A 209 12.11 7.61 9.52
CA VAL A 209 13.15 7.87 10.54
C VAL A 209 13.99 6.62 10.79
N ARG A 210 13.37 5.45 10.93
CA ARG A 210 14.08 4.19 11.17
C ARG A 210 14.96 3.76 10.00
N LEU A 211 14.59 4.10 8.77
CA LEU A 211 15.39 3.82 7.56
C LEU A 211 16.70 4.60 7.52
N LEU A 212 16.77 5.76 8.19
CA LEU A 212 18.01 6.57 8.25
C LEU A 212 19.12 5.86 9.03
N ILE A 213 18.79 5.01 10.01
CA ILE A 213 19.81 4.36 10.84
C ILE A 213 20.62 3.33 10.02
N PRO A 214 20.02 2.32 9.35
CA PRO A 214 20.77 1.38 8.52
C PRO A 214 21.43 2.05 7.32
N LEU A 215 20.77 3.02 6.69
CA LEU A 215 21.34 3.71 5.54
C LEU A 215 22.51 4.60 5.96
N GLY A 216 22.39 5.35 7.05
CA GLY A 216 23.49 6.18 7.56
C GLY A 216 24.71 5.36 7.94
N THR A 217 24.52 4.26 8.67
CA THR A 217 25.64 3.40 9.12
C THR A 217 26.31 2.60 8.00
N THR A 218 25.65 2.41 6.86
CA THR A 218 26.24 1.73 5.70
C THR A 218 26.75 2.70 4.64
N THR A 219 26.02 3.78 4.38
CA THR A 219 26.33 4.77 3.34
C THR A 219 27.49 5.67 3.73
N LEU A 220 27.59 6.09 5.01
CA LEU A 220 28.64 7.00 5.45
C LEU A 220 30.04 6.34 5.40
N PRO A 221 30.23 5.10 5.90
CA PRO A 221 31.50 4.39 5.70
C PRO A 221 31.78 4.10 4.22
N ALA A 222 30.76 3.72 3.44
CA ALA A 222 30.94 3.49 2.01
C ALA A 222 31.39 4.77 1.27
N PHE A 223 30.82 5.92 1.61
CA PHE A 223 31.24 7.21 1.06
C PHE A 223 32.70 7.53 1.37
N MET A 224 33.15 7.29 2.61
CA MET A 224 34.54 7.46 3.01
C MET A 224 35.48 6.53 2.22
N LEU A 225 35.10 5.26 2.05
CA LEU A 225 35.84 4.28 1.26
C LEU A 225 35.89 4.62 -0.24
N PHE A 226 34.87 5.29 -0.76
CA PHE A 226 34.80 5.73 -2.16
C PHE A 226 35.61 7.01 -2.41
N THR A 227 35.91 7.79 -1.37
CA THR A 227 36.54 9.12 -1.52
C THR A 227 38.00 9.13 -1.07
N ILE A 228 38.32 8.57 0.10
CA ILE A 228 39.65 8.72 0.72
C ILE A 228 40.76 7.96 -0.03
N PRO A 229 40.65 6.65 -0.32
CA PRO A 229 41.74 5.95 -1.00
C PRO A 229 42.03 6.46 -2.42
N PRO A 230 41.03 6.74 -3.28
CA PRO A 230 41.30 7.30 -4.61
C PRO A 230 42.02 8.64 -4.57
N THR A 231 41.63 9.52 -3.64
CA THR A 231 42.25 10.84 -3.49
C THR A 231 43.68 10.74 -2.95
N MET A 232 43.93 9.87 -1.97
CA MET A 232 45.28 9.63 -1.44
C MET A 232 46.23 9.06 -2.50
N VAL A 233 45.76 8.12 -3.34
CA VAL A 233 46.56 7.57 -4.45
C VAL A 233 46.71 8.58 -5.60
N GLY A 234 45.74 9.46 -5.80
CA GLY A 234 45.81 10.55 -6.77
C GLY A 234 46.83 11.62 -6.40
N LEU A 235 47.00 11.92 -5.10
CA LEU A 235 47.94 12.92 -4.60
C LEU A 235 49.39 12.42 -4.49
N THR A 236 49.60 11.08 -4.46
CA THR A 236 50.93 10.47 -4.33
C THR A 236 51.57 10.12 -5.69
N LYS A 237 50.89 10.39 -6.80
CA LYS A 237 51.40 10.30 -8.18
C LYS A 237 51.62 11.69 -8.75
#